data_AF-A0A1T2L640-F1
#
_entry.id   AF-A0A1T2L640-F1
#
_cell.length_a   1.000
_cell.length_b   1.000
_cell.length_c   1.000
_cell.angle_alpha   90.00
_cell.angle_beta   90.00
_cell.angle_gamma   90.00
#
_symmetry.space_group_name_H-M   'P 1'
#
loop_
_entity.id
_entity.type
_entity.pdbx_description
1 polymer ?
#
loop_
_entity_poly.entity_id
_entity_poly.type
_entity_poly.pdbx_seq_one_letter_code
_entity_poly.pdbx_strand_id
1 'polypeptide(L)'
;MISLTKNNSDWTTWTVNYNGNYYAINNPEHSSKYDNETFFFPEGDTPTITISDIGQLNFSSLPKELILRLNNRDDSLGKHVDELWIDCRHDKVRLKYIWTIKTAEWNTHINPLFLRTEIANQLKQINETSKRYISIEESTDSIEFIDLLFDVTADYKENIGKTINTIKDDLNSATETANTNASLGGFANKITANFTFDESVQVACTRYLQYFIEFLNDLGIPSNSHITNKGDDTLFCIEPTDKQSSLRAIADALALYLNLPETNISQHITDNIDPLTELRIEKLNSEISKLKSDINLNQAIIKLQQHQLDTQNTPSITSSTNHKGTTPLDGLRTVVIDNNTESSQEFFQGVIKLGSFKKAGIEFNWNALVKLVTNRYK
;
A
#
# COMPACT_ATOMS: atom_id res chain seq x y z
N MET A 1 -24.16 26.64 -21.32
CA MET A 1 -22.94 27.45 -21.04
C MET A 1 -23.19 28.23 -19.76
N ILE A 2 -22.34 28.06 -18.74
CA ILE A 2 -22.49 28.76 -17.46
C ILE A 2 -22.01 30.21 -17.60
N SER A 3 -22.71 31.17 -17.00
CA SER A 3 -22.20 32.52 -16.76
C SER A 3 -22.61 33.03 -15.39
N LEU A 4 -21.66 33.60 -14.65
CA LEU A 4 -21.86 34.14 -13.31
C LEU A 4 -21.98 35.65 -13.40
N THR A 5 -23.11 36.20 -12.94
CA THR A 5 -23.37 37.66 -12.99
C THR A 5 -23.61 38.18 -11.58
N LYS A 6 -22.93 39.27 -11.23
CA LYS A 6 -23.10 39.94 -9.93
C LYS A 6 -24.19 41.00 -10.06
N ASN A 7 -25.30 40.85 -9.34
CA ASN A 7 -26.44 41.77 -9.47
C ASN A 7 -26.32 43.02 -8.58
N ASN A 8 -25.57 42.97 -7.47
CA ASN A 8 -25.27 44.11 -6.59
C ASN A 8 -23.84 44.02 -6.02
N SER A 9 -23.40 45.02 -5.26
CA SER A 9 -22.07 45.04 -4.61
C SER A 9 -21.86 43.93 -3.56
N ASP A 10 -22.95 43.35 -3.06
CA ASP A 10 -22.94 42.27 -2.05
C ASP A 10 -22.81 40.89 -2.70
N TRP A 11 -21.97 40.03 -2.13
CA TRP A 11 -21.76 38.65 -2.59
C TRP A 11 -23.04 37.80 -2.48
N THR A 12 -24.02 38.20 -1.66
CA THR A 12 -25.33 37.53 -1.57
C THR A 12 -26.16 37.60 -2.86
N THR A 13 -25.75 38.40 -3.85
CA THR A 13 -26.56 38.71 -5.05
C THR A 13 -25.94 38.23 -6.37
N TRP A 14 -25.18 37.14 -6.33
CA TRP A 14 -24.77 36.46 -7.55
C TRP A 14 -25.93 35.70 -8.19
N THR A 15 -25.94 35.65 -9.52
CA THR A 15 -26.83 34.80 -10.29
C THR A 15 -26.02 33.92 -11.23
N VAL A 16 -26.23 32.62 -11.12
CA VAL A 16 -25.72 31.63 -12.05
C VAL A 16 -26.72 31.51 -13.20
N ASN A 17 -26.33 31.88 -14.42
CA ASN A 17 -27.07 31.51 -15.61
C ASN A 17 -26.51 30.18 -16.12
N TYR A 18 -27.34 29.15 -16.18
CA TYR A 18 -26.99 27.87 -16.75
C TYR A 18 -28.08 27.43 -17.73
N ASN A 19 -27.70 27.25 -18.99
CA ASN A 19 -28.60 26.84 -20.09
C ASN A 19 -29.87 27.71 -20.20
N GLY A 20 -29.76 29.01 -19.89
CA GLY A 20 -30.87 29.97 -19.99
C GLY A 20 -31.70 30.10 -18.71
N ASN A 21 -31.43 29.28 -17.69
CA ASN A 21 -32.07 29.37 -16.37
C ASN A 21 -31.19 30.15 -15.40
N TYR A 22 -31.81 30.94 -14.53
CA TYR A 22 -31.14 31.82 -13.57
C TYR A 22 -31.32 31.33 -12.14
N TYR A 23 -30.22 31.15 -11.41
CA TYR A 23 -30.20 30.65 -10.03
C TYR A 23 -29.55 31.71 -9.13
N ALA A 24 -30.29 32.20 -8.13
CA ALA A 24 -29.79 33.18 -7.18
C ALA A 24 -29.06 32.48 -6.00
N ILE A 25 -27.89 32.99 -5.63
CA ILE A 25 -27.03 32.43 -4.58
C ILE A 25 -27.65 32.55 -3.18
N ASN A 26 -28.51 33.56 -2.94
CA ASN A 26 -29.20 33.76 -1.67
C ASN A 26 -30.45 32.87 -1.47
N ASN A 27 -30.70 31.89 -2.32
CA ASN A 27 -31.73 30.89 -2.05
C ASN A 27 -31.20 29.95 -0.94
N PRO A 28 -31.91 29.79 0.20
CA PRO A 28 -31.52 28.86 1.26
C PRO A 28 -31.28 27.42 0.80
N GLU A 29 -31.89 27.01 -0.32
CA GLU A 29 -31.71 25.70 -0.95
C GLU A 29 -30.37 25.56 -1.71
N HIS A 30 -29.64 26.67 -1.92
CA HIS A 30 -28.41 26.76 -2.72
C HIS A 30 -27.26 27.44 -1.96
N SER A 31 -27.44 27.72 -0.67
CA SER A 31 -26.46 28.37 0.20
C SER A 31 -26.21 27.55 1.45
N SER A 32 -24.98 27.52 1.97
CA SER A 32 -24.73 26.87 3.26
C SER A 32 -25.35 27.63 4.41
N LYS A 33 -26.02 26.91 5.31
CA LYS A 33 -26.43 27.42 6.63
C LYS A 33 -25.24 27.87 7.50
N TYR A 34 -24.06 27.33 7.21
CA TYR A 34 -22.87 27.46 8.06
C TYR A 34 -21.73 28.28 7.41
N ASP A 35 -21.78 28.45 6.09
CA ASP A 35 -20.79 29.22 5.34
C ASP A 35 -21.49 30.12 4.33
N ASN A 36 -21.49 31.40 4.65
CA ASN A 36 -22.13 32.40 3.82
C ASN A 36 -21.44 32.50 2.45
N GLU A 37 -20.18 32.07 2.26
CA GLU A 37 -19.43 32.30 1.02
C GLU A 37 -19.42 31.11 0.05
N THR A 38 -20.15 30.03 0.38
CA THR A 38 -20.19 28.78 -0.41
C THR A 38 -21.52 28.63 -1.14
N PHE A 39 -21.46 28.49 -2.47
CA PHE A 39 -22.62 28.17 -3.30
C PHE A 39 -22.78 26.65 -3.48
N PHE A 40 -23.99 26.16 -3.21
CA PHE A 40 -24.38 24.77 -3.45
C PHE A 40 -25.29 24.66 -4.65
N PHE A 41 -24.94 23.77 -5.58
CA PHE A 41 -25.91 23.30 -6.56
C PHE A 41 -26.88 22.34 -5.85
N PRO A 42 -28.21 22.47 -6.06
CA PRO A 42 -29.19 21.63 -5.39
C PRO A 42 -28.98 20.15 -5.73
N GLU A 43 -29.03 19.30 -4.70
CA GLU A 43 -29.07 17.85 -4.89
C GLU A 43 -30.45 17.42 -5.37
N GLY A 44 -30.55 16.95 -6.62
CA GLY A 44 -31.72 16.19 -7.08
C GLY A 44 -32.61 16.87 -8.10
N ASP A 45 -32.55 18.20 -8.27
CA ASP A 45 -33.29 18.90 -9.33
C ASP A 45 -32.36 19.73 -10.22
N THR A 46 -32.67 19.71 -11.52
CA THR A 46 -31.95 20.40 -12.60
C THR A 46 -31.61 21.86 -12.25
N PRO A 47 -30.34 22.31 -12.42
CA PRO A 47 -29.24 21.69 -13.13
C PRO A 47 -28.02 21.42 -12.21
N THR A 48 -27.54 20.19 -12.26
CA THR A 48 -26.24 19.83 -11.69
C THR A 48 -25.16 20.28 -12.66
N ILE A 49 -24.32 21.24 -12.26
CA ILE A 49 -23.17 21.64 -13.07
C ILE A 49 -22.10 20.55 -12.99
N THR A 50 -21.74 20.01 -14.14
CA THR A 50 -20.66 19.02 -14.30
C THR A 50 -19.36 19.74 -14.68
N ILE A 51 -18.22 19.04 -14.61
CA ILE A 51 -16.96 19.58 -15.16
C ILE A 51 -17.12 19.94 -16.63
N SER A 52 -17.85 19.13 -17.39
CA SER A 52 -18.08 19.33 -18.82
C SER A 52 -18.71 20.70 -19.13
N ASP A 53 -19.47 21.25 -18.20
CA ASP A 53 -20.14 22.55 -18.33
C ASP A 53 -19.22 23.75 -18.12
N ILE A 54 -18.13 23.56 -17.37
CA ILE A 54 -17.19 24.64 -17.01
C ILE A 54 -15.79 24.43 -17.58
N GLY A 55 -15.50 23.25 -18.13
CA GLY A 55 -14.16 22.85 -18.56
C GLY A 55 -13.58 23.70 -19.69
N GLN A 56 -14.44 24.37 -20.48
CA GLN A 56 -14.01 25.30 -21.54
C GLN A 56 -13.59 26.68 -21.01
N LEU A 57 -13.88 26.97 -19.74
CA LEU A 57 -13.54 28.24 -19.11
C LEU A 57 -12.11 28.25 -18.58
N ASN A 58 -11.59 29.44 -18.32
CA ASN A 58 -10.38 29.65 -17.52
C ASN A 58 -10.78 30.06 -16.10
N PHE A 59 -9.94 29.76 -15.11
CA PHE A 59 -10.23 30.16 -13.72
C PHE A 59 -10.40 31.67 -13.54
N SER A 60 -9.76 32.50 -14.37
CA SER A 60 -9.93 33.97 -14.37
C SER A 60 -11.36 34.44 -14.69
N SER A 61 -12.19 33.56 -15.25
CA SER A 61 -13.60 33.85 -15.54
C SER A 61 -14.52 33.56 -14.35
N LEU A 62 -14.00 32.89 -13.32
CA LEU A 62 -14.70 32.63 -12.08
C LEU A 62 -14.56 33.84 -11.13
N PRO A 63 -15.61 34.13 -10.35
CA PRO A 63 -15.58 35.21 -9.38
C PRO A 63 -14.62 34.89 -8.24
N LYS A 64 -13.86 35.92 -7.83
CA LYS A 64 -12.87 35.78 -6.76
C LYS A 64 -13.49 35.77 -5.38
N GLU A 65 -14.78 36.01 -5.27
CA GLU A 65 -15.49 36.07 -4.00
C GLU A 65 -16.25 34.78 -3.66
N LEU A 66 -16.21 33.76 -4.51
CA LEU A 66 -16.99 32.53 -4.34
C LEU A 66 -16.13 31.27 -4.31
N ILE A 67 -16.64 30.28 -3.57
CA ILE A 67 -16.24 28.88 -3.70
C ILE A 67 -17.31 28.16 -4.52
N LEU A 68 -16.88 27.44 -5.56
CA LEU A 68 -17.76 26.57 -6.35
C LEU A 68 -17.56 25.12 -5.93
N ARG A 69 -18.62 24.47 -5.44
CA ARG A 69 -18.65 23.03 -5.16
C ARG A 69 -19.30 22.28 -6.32
N LEU A 70 -18.64 21.23 -6.80
CA LEU A 70 -19.08 20.40 -7.91
C LEU A 70 -19.10 18.93 -7.47
N ASN A 71 -20.21 18.24 -7.72
CA ASN A 71 -20.35 16.81 -7.43
C ASN A 71 -19.92 15.98 -8.64
N ASN A 72 -19.21 14.89 -8.42
CA ASN A 72 -18.67 14.02 -9.46
C ASN A 72 -19.70 13.00 -9.98
N ARG A 73 -20.79 13.46 -10.61
CA ARG A 73 -21.85 12.54 -11.03
C ARG A 73 -21.55 11.72 -12.30
N ASP A 74 -20.56 12.13 -13.09
CA ASP A 74 -20.20 11.53 -14.39
C ASP A 74 -18.78 10.94 -14.41
N ASP A 75 -18.18 10.73 -13.23
CA ASP A 75 -16.78 10.28 -13.06
C ASP A 75 -15.76 11.17 -13.79
N SER A 76 -16.13 12.41 -14.10
CA SER A 76 -15.24 13.33 -14.81
C SER A 76 -14.09 13.83 -13.93
N LEU A 77 -14.21 13.79 -12.59
CA LEU A 77 -13.12 14.14 -11.65
C LEU A 77 -12.13 12.99 -11.38
N GLY A 78 -12.46 11.76 -11.80
CA GLY A 78 -11.69 10.56 -11.45
C GLY A 78 -12.48 9.60 -10.57
N LYS A 79 -11.97 8.37 -10.44
CA LYS A 79 -12.66 7.32 -9.66
C LYS A 79 -12.70 7.66 -8.18
N HIS A 80 -13.86 7.40 -7.56
CA HIS A 80 -14.11 7.62 -6.12
C HIS A 80 -13.92 9.07 -5.65
N VAL A 81 -13.81 10.05 -6.55
CA VAL A 81 -13.98 11.45 -6.16
C VAL A 81 -15.47 11.69 -5.96
N ASP A 82 -15.87 12.22 -4.81
CA ASP A 82 -17.26 12.61 -4.55
C ASP A 82 -17.49 14.05 -5.02
N GLU A 83 -16.53 14.94 -4.71
CA GLU A 83 -16.66 16.36 -4.99
C GLU A 83 -15.34 17.09 -5.21
N LEU A 84 -15.44 18.23 -5.88
CA LEU A 84 -14.39 19.23 -6.09
C LEU A 84 -14.87 20.60 -5.64
N TRP A 85 -14.05 21.30 -4.84
CA TRP A 85 -14.27 22.72 -4.56
C TRP A 85 -13.22 23.54 -5.29
N ILE A 86 -13.67 24.60 -5.95
CA ILE A 86 -12.83 25.57 -6.64
C ILE A 86 -12.89 26.88 -5.87
N ASP A 87 -11.80 27.23 -5.20
CA ASP A 87 -11.66 28.46 -4.43
C ASP A 87 -10.75 29.46 -5.16
N CYS A 88 -11.35 30.56 -5.60
CA CYS A 88 -10.70 31.66 -6.33
C CYS A 88 -10.44 32.90 -5.44
N ARG A 89 -10.53 32.79 -4.11
CA ARG A 89 -10.33 33.91 -3.17
C ARG A 89 -8.87 34.23 -2.89
N HIS A 90 -7.94 33.33 -3.26
CA HIS A 90 -6.52 33.44 -2.94
C HIS A 90 -5.67 33.95 -4.13
N ASP A 91 -4.37 34.19 -3.92
CA ASP A 91 -3.46 34.60 -5.02
C ASP A 91 -3.29 33.54 -6.11
N LYS A 92 -3.60 32.29 -5.79
CA LYS A 92 -3.71 31.18 -6.73
C LYS A 92 -5.03 30.45 -6.49
N VAL A 93 -5.52 29.76 -7.51
CA VAL A 93 -6.73 28.95 -7.41
C VAL A 93 -6.41 27.72 -6.57
N ARG A 94 -7.25 27.42 -5.59
CA ARG A 94 -7.18 26.17 -4.82
C ARG A 94 -8.29 25.23 -5.26
N LEU A 95 -7.92 24.00 -5.59
CA LEU A 95 -8.80 22.93 -6.00
C LEU A 95 -8.80 21.87 -4.91
N LYS A 96 -9.86 21.81 -4.12
CA LYS A 96 -10.00 20.83 -3.04
C LYS A 96 -10.77 19.62 -3.54
N TYR A 97 -10.11 18.48 -3.59
CA TYR A 97 -10.73 17.21 -3.95
C TYR A 97 -11.11 16.45 -2.69
N ILE A 98 -12.31 15.86 -2.72
CA ILE A 98 -12.72 14.88 -1.72
C ILE A 98 -12.89 13.55 -2.42
N TRP A 99 -11.97 12.65 -2.12
CA TRP A 99 -12.03 11.26 -2.54
C TRP A 99 -12.62 10.42 -1.42
N THR A 100 -13.64 9.61 -1.72
CA THR A 100 -14.46 8.94 -0.71
C THR A 100 -14.73 7.49 -1.08
N ILE A 101 -14.54 6.60 -0.11
CA ILE A 101 -15.10 5.25 -0.13
C ILE A 101 -16.24 5.16 0.87
N LYS A 102 -17.41 4.70 0.39
CA LYS A 102 -18.52 4.27 1.23
C LYS A 102 -18.26 2.87 1.76
N THR A 103 -18.06 2.73 3.06
CA THR A 103 -17.67 1.44 3.67
C THR A 103 -18.73 0.36 3.48
N ALA A 104 -20.02 0.73 3.50
CA ALA A 104 -21.14 -0.18 3.31
C ALA A 104 -21.26 -0.76 1.89
N GLU A 105 -20.77 -0.02 0.89
CA GLU A 105 -20.79 -0.44 -0.53
C GLU A 105 -19.46 -1.09 -0.94
N TRP A 106 -18.44 -1.02 -0.08
CA TRP A 106 -17.10 -1.55 -0.35
C TRP A 106 -17.05 -3.07 -0.17
N ASN A 107 -17.07 -3.80 -1.28
CA ASN A 107 -17.12 -5.26 -1.32
C ASN A 107 -15.81 -5.92 -1.78
N THR A 108 -14.69 -5.20 -1.72
CA THR A 108 -13.39 -5.71 -2.14
C THR A 108 -12.61 -6.34 -0.98
N HIS A 109 -11.59 -7.14 -1.31
CA HIS A 109 -10.67 -7.73 -0.33
C HIS A 109 -9.62 -6.72 0.20
N ILE A 110 -9.60 -5.50 -0.35
CA ILE A 110 -8.64 -4.46 -0.01
C ILE A 110 -9.17 -3.64 1.17
N ASN A 111 -8.34 -3.41 2.19
CA ASN A 111 -8.70 -2.49 3.27
C ASN A 111 -8.78 -1.05 2.71
N PRO A 112 -9.95 -0.38 2.80
CA PRO A 112 -10.13 0.96 2.23
C PRO A 112 -9.27 2.05 2.89
N LEU A 113 -8.93 1.93 4.19
CA LEU A 113 -8.00 2.85 4.86
C LEU A 113 -6.57 2.72 4.32
N PHE A 114 -6.16 1.48 4.01
CA PHE A 114 -4.87 1.22 3.39
C PHE A 114 -4.83 1.81 1.98
N LEU A 115 -5.85 1.52 1.16
CA LEU A 115 -5.94 2.04 -0.19
C LEU A 115 -5.88 3.57 -0.21
N ARG A 116 -6.64 4.23 0.68
CA ARG A 116 -6.59 5.69 0.87
C ARG A 116 -5.16 6.18 1.18
N THR A 117 -4.50 5.54 2.14
CA THR A 117 -3.14 5.92 2.56
C THR A 117 -2.13 5.73 1.43
N GLU A 118 -2.26 4.65 0.67
CA GLU A 118 -1.39 4.37 -0.46
C GLU A 118 -1.62 5.37 -1.60
N ILE A 119 -2.87 5.71 -1.93
CA ILE A 119 -3.19 6.77 -2.90
C ILE A 119 -2.57 8.10 -2.45
N ALA A 120 -2.69 8.45 -1.16
CA ALA A 120 -2.07 9.65 -0.62
C ALA A 120 -0.54 9.66 -0.80
N ASN A 121 0.13 8.52 -0.59
CA ASN A 121 1.57 8.39 -0.82
C ASN A 121 1.94 8.55 -2.30
N GLN A 122 1.17 7.92 -3.21
CA GLN A 122 1.39 8.05 -4.65
C GLN A 122 1.18 9.50 -5.13
N LEU A 123 0.17 10.20 -4.62
CA LEU A 123 -0.05 11.62 -4.92
C LEU A 123 1.09 12.50 -4.42
N LYS A 124 1.68 12.21 -3.25
CA LYS A 124 2.89 12.92 -2.76
C LYS A 124 4.07 12.72 -3.71
N GLN A 125 4.30 11.50 -4.19
CA GLN A 125 5.38 11.22 -5.14
C GLN A 125 5.18 11.94 -6.47
N ILE A 126 3.93 11.97 -6.97
CA ILE A 126 3.56 12.72 -8.18
C ILE A 126 3.80 14.21 -7.97
N ASN A 127 3.44 14.79 -6.83
CA ASN A 127 3.73 16.19 -6.50
C ASN A 127 5.23 16.49 -6.59
N GLU A 128 6.07 15.67 -5.95
CA GLU A 128 7.53 15.86 -5.96
C GLU A 128 8.13 15.84 -7.38
N THR A 129 7.63 14.97 -8.25
CA THR A 129 8.12 14.85 -9.65
C THR A 129 7.54 15.91 -10.57
N SER A 130 6.24 16.20 -10.46
CA SER A 130 5.52 17.12 -11.34
C SER A 130 5.56 18.59 -10.88
N LYS A 131 6.05 18.85 -9.66
CA LYS A 131 6.02 20.16 -8.97
C LYS A 131 4.62 20.75 -8.82
N ARG A 132 3.59 19.90 -8.83
CA ARG A 132 2.21 20.30 -8.59
C ARG A 132 1.99 20.39 -7.10
N TYR A 133 1.82 21.58 -6.54
CA TYR A 133 1.58 21.74 -5.10
C TYR A 133 0.32 20.99 -4.67
N ILE A 134 0.49 19.74 -4.22
CA ILE A 134 -0.54 18.90 -3.63
C ILE A 134 -0.35 18.93 -2.11
N SER A 135 -1.35 19.41 -1.38
CA SER A 135 -1.39 19.33 0.07
C SER A 135 -2.44 18.30 0.47
N ILE A 136 -2.09 17.37 1.35
CA ILE A 136 -3.05 16.39 1.89
C ILE A 136 -3.50 16.88 3.26
N GLU A 137 -4.80 16.99 3.45
CA GLU A 137 -5.41 17.38 4.73
C GLU A 137 -5.71 16.17 5.61
N GLU A 138 -5.81 16.38 6.93
CA GLU A 138 -6.27 15.34 7.86
C GLU A 138 -7.74 14.98 7.56
N SER A 139 -8.02 13.70 7.35
CA SER A 139 -9.38 13.22 7.09
C SER A 139 -10.14 12.95 8.39
N THR A 140 -11.44 13.23 8.39
CA THR A 140 -12.38 12.77 9.42
C THR A 140 -12.97 11.44 9.00
N ASP A 141 -12.22 10.36 9.18
CA ASP A 141 -12.73 9.02 8.92
C ASP A 141 -13.94 8.74 9.83
N SER A 142 -15.01 8.19 9.26
CA SER A 142 -16.19 7.76 9.99
C SER A 142 -16.43 6.26 9.77
N ILE A 143 -17.40 5.70 10.50
CA ILE A 143 -17.79 4.30 10.30
C ILE A 143 -18.36 4.10 8.88
N GLU A 144 -18.97 5.13 8.31
CA GLU A 144 -19.70 5.07 7.04
C GLU A 144 -18.85 5.47 5.83
N PHE A 145 -17.85 6.34 6.03
CA PHE A 145 -17.03 6.92 4.96
C PHE A 145 -15.55 6.97 5.32
N ILE A 146 -14.71 6.66 4.34
CA ILE A 146 -13.27 6.85 4.41
C ILE A 146 -12.89 7.88 3.35
N ASP A 147 -12.38 9.01 3.80
CA ASP A 147 -12.14 10.17 2.96
C ASP A 147 -10.64 10.46 2.83
N LEU A 148 -10.24 10.94 1.66
CA LEU A 148 -8.96 11.58 1.42
C LEU A 148 -9.25 12.98 0.87
N LEU A 149 -8.87 13.98 1.65
CA LEU A 149 -8.95 15.37 1.25
C LEU A 149 -7.58 15.85 0.79
N PHE A 150 -7.53 16.43 -0.40
CA PHE A 150 -6.29 17.01 -0.92
C PHE A 150 -6.56 18.25 -1.75
N ASP A 151 -5.66 19.23 -1.63
CA ASP A 151 -5.69 20.48 -2.37
C ASP A 151 -4.66 20.46 -3.49
N VAL A 152 -5.04 20.98 -4.66
CA VAL A 152 -4.13 21.28 -5.76
C VAL A 152 -4.16 22.78 -6.05
N THR A 153 -3.00 23.38 -6.27
CA THR A 153 -2.91 24.82 -6.60
C THR A 153 -2.72 25.03 -8.11
N ALA A 154 -3.49 25.95 -8.71
CA ALA A 154 -3.42 26.28 -10.14
C ALA A 154 -3.31 27.80 -10.40
N ASP A 155 -2.79 28.20 -11.57
CA ASP A 155 -2.77 29.59 -12.02
C ASP A 155 -4.14 30.01 -12.60
N TYR A 156 -4.55 31.26 -12.35
CA TYR A 156 -5.79 31.83 -12.86
C TYR A 156 -5.96 31.79 -14.38
N LYS A 157 -4.84 31.79 -15.12
CA LYS A 157 -4.85 31.75 -16.59
C LYS A 157 -5.05 30.34 -17.14
N GLU A 158 -4.96 29.32 -16.29
CA GLU A 158 -5.13 27.94 -16.73
C GLU A 158 -6.59 27.66 -17.10
N ASN A 159 -6.74 26.79 -18.09
CA ASN A 159 -8.04 26.26 -18.48
C ASN A 159 -8.50 25.23 -17.45
N ILE A 160 -9.75 25.35 -17.01
CA ILE A 160 -10.32 24.52 -15.94
C ILE A 160 -10.30 23.04 -16.35
N GLY A 161 -10.83 22.72 -17.53
CA GLY A 161 -10.97 21.34 -17.99
C GLY A 161 -9.61 20.65 -18.17
N LYS A 162 -8.62 21.35 -18.74
CA LYS A 162 -7.25 20.83 -18.88
C LYS A 162 -6.62 20.53 -17.52
N THR A 163 -6.77 21.44 -16.56
CA THR A 163 -6.21 21.30 -15.21
C THR A 163 -6.83 20.08 -14.52
N ILE A 164 -8.16 20.02 -14.49
CA ILE A 164 -8.93 18.92 -13.89
C ILE A 164 -8.60 17.59 -14.57
N ASN A 165 -8.55 17.51 -15.90
CA ASN A 165 -8.20 16.28 -16.61
C ASN A 165 -6.81 15.79 -16.23
N THR A 166 -5.85 16.70 -16.07
CA THR A 166 -4.51 16.25 -15.68
C THR A 166 -4.47 15.76 -14.23
N ILE A 167 -5.21 16.38 -13.31
CA ILE A 167 -5.34 15.89 -11.93
C ILE A 167 -6.06 14.54 -11.89
N LYS A 168 -7.10 14.37 -12.72
CA LYS A 168 -7.80 13.11 -12.91
C LYS A 168 -6.84 12.01 -13.35
N ASP A 169 -5.99 12.29 -14.34
CA ASP A 169 -5.02 11.31 -14.83
C ASP A 169 -4.00 10.93 -13.74
N ASP A 170 -3.50 11.92 -13.00
CA ASP A 170 -2.62 11.70 -11.85
C ASP A 170 -3.30 10.83 -10.78
N LEU A 171 -4.56 11.15 -10.43
CA LEU A 171 -5.34 10.42 -9.43
C LEU A 171 -5.67 9.00 -9.88
N ASN A 172 -6.04 8.81 -11.15
CA ASN A 172 -6.31 7.49 -11.71
C ASN A 172 -5.05 6.62 -11.71
N SER A 173 -3.90 7.19 -12.10
CA SER A 173 -2.60 6.52 -12.05
C SER A 173 -2.20 6.16 -10.61
N ALA A 174 -2.39 7.08 -9.66
CA ALA A 174 -2.16 6.82 -8.23
C ALA A 174 -3.08 5.71 -7.72
N THR A 175 -4.36 5.74 -8.09
CA THR A 175 -5.36 4.73 -7.71
C THR A 175 -5.05 3.36 -8.31
N GLU A 176 -4.62 3.28 -9.56
CA GLU A 176 -4.25 2.02 -10.20
C GLU A 176 -2.99 1.42 -9.57
N THR A 177 -1.99 2.26 -9.28
CA THR A 177 -0.77 1.85 -8.59
C THR A 177 -1.08 1.39 -7.17
N ALA A 178 -1.88 2.15 -6.43
CA ALA A 178 -2.29 1.81 -5.07
C ALA A 178 -3.13 0.54 -5.02
N ASN A 179 -4.05 0.34 -5.97
CA ASN A 179 -4.80 -0.91 -6.09
C ASN A 179 -3.88 -2.07 -6.45
N THR A 180 -2.87 -1.87 -7.30
CA THR A 180 -1.88 -2.92 -7.59
C THR A 180 -1.12 -3.29 -6.32
N ASN A 181 -0.67 -2.29 -5.53
CA ASN A 181 0.02 -2.50 -4.26
C ASN A 181 -0.90 -3.14 -3.21
N ALA A 182 -2.19 -2.83 -3.23
CA ALA A 182 -3.18 -3.32 -2.29
C ALA A 182 -3.77 -4.70 -2.64
N SER A 183 -3.94 -5.02 -3.93
CA SER A 183 -4.29 -6.35 -4.43
C SER A 183 -3.16 -7.36 -4.22
N LEU A 184 -1.95 -6.86 -3.98
CA LEU A 184 -0.86 -7.62 -3.38
C LEU A 184 -1.02 -7.72 -1.84
N GLY A 185 -2.24 -7.64 -1.30
CA GLY A 185 -2.62 -8.19 0.00
C GLY A 185 -3.07 -7.23 1.09
N GLY A 186 -2.66 -5.94 1.13
CA GLY A 186 -2.81 -5.09 2.32
C GLY A 186 -2.13 -5.68 3.57
N PHE A 187 -1.82 -4.90 4.61
CA PHE A 187 -0.91 -5.38 5.68
C PHE A 187 -1.48 -5.38 7.11
N ALA A 188 -2.69 -4.83 7.32
CA ALA A 188 -3.28 -4.74 8.66
C ALA A 188 -3.57 -6.12 9.28
N ASN A 189 -3.24 -6.28 10.56
CA ASN A 189 -3.32 -7.53 11.33
C ASN A 189 -2.58 -8.73 10.72
N LYS A 190 -1.58 -8.48 9.89
CA LYS A 190 -0.80 -9.52 9.24
C LYS A 190 0.66 -9.13 9.11
N ILE A 191 1.45 -10.12 8.72
CA ILE A 191 2.81 -9.89 8.26
C ILE A 191 2.82 -10.14 6.78
N THR A 192 3.51 -9.29 6.03
CA THR A 192 3.81 -9.60 4.65
C THR A 192 5.27 -9.34 4.35
N ALA A 193 5.92 -10.35 3.80
CA ALA A 193 7.30 -10.29 3.39
C ALA A 193 7.37 -10.38 1.86
N ASN A 194 8.05 -9.41 1.26
CA ASN A 194 8.27 -9.37 -0.17
C ASN A 194 9.69 -9.86 -0.49
N PHE A 195 9.78 -10.81 -1.42
CA PHE A 195 11.02 -11.42 -1.86
C PHE A 195 11.21 -11.26 -3.36
N THR A 196 12.45 -11.17 -3.81
CA THR A 196 12.81 -11.29 -5.22
C THR A 196 13.86 -12.39 -5.38
N PHE A 197 13.47 -13.49 -6.04
CA PHE A 197 14.31 -14.67 -6.22
C PHE A 197 14.82 -14.80 -7.66
N ASP A 198 15.93 -15.52 -7.83
CA ASP A 198 16.27 -16.06 -9.14
C ASP A 198 15.22 -17.09 -9.57
N GLU A 199 14.82 -17.05 -10.84
CA GLU A 199 13.84 -17.98 -11.43
C GLU A 199 14.19 -19.45 -11.13
N SER A 200 15.49 -19.78 -11.18
CA SER A 200 15.99 -21.12 -10.94
C SER A 200 15.75 -21.64 -9.52
N VAL A 201 15.61 -20.76 -8.52
CA VAL A 201 15.45 -21.17 -7.11
C VAL A 201 14.09 -20.78 -6.51
N GLN A 202 13.30 -19.97 -7.21
CA GLN A 202 12.03 -19.42 -6.71
C GLN A 202 11.12 -20.53 -6.16
N VAL A 203 10.96 -21.64 -6.89
CA VAL A 203 10.11 -22.77 -6.47
C VAL A 203 10.57 -23.38 -5.14
N ALA A 204 11.89 -23.57 -4.97
CA ALA A 204 12.46 -24.14 -3.75
C ALA A 204 12.29 -23.19 -2.56
N CYS A 205 12.55 -21.89 -2.76
CA CYS A 205 12.35 -20.86 -1.76
C CYS A 205 10.87 -20.71 -1.36
N THR A 206 9.94 -20.69 -2.33
CA THR A 206 8.50 -20.66 -2.05
C THR A 206 8.06 -21.85 -1.22
N ARG A 207 8.50 -23.07 -1.56
CA ARG A 207 8.16 -24.27 -0.78
C ARG A 207 8.68 -24.20 0.66
N TYR A 208 9.90 -23.66 0.84
CA TYR A 208 10.45 -23.42 2.17
C TYR A 208 9.62 -22.41 2.97
N LEU A 209 9.21 -21.30 2.35
CA LEU A 209 8.32 -20.32 2.98
C LEU A 209 6.94 -20.92 3.36
N GLN A 210 6.40 -21.83 2.55
CA GLN A 210 5.15 -22.54 2.88
C GLN A 210 5.28 -23.35 4.17
N TYR A 211 6.42 -24.01 4.39
CA TYR A 211 6.67 -24.79 5.60
C TYR A 211 6.77 -23.93 6.87
N PHE A 212 7.02 -22.62 6.72
CA PHE A 212 7.03 -21.71 7.87
C PHE A 212 5.73 -21.75 8.68
N ILE A 213 4.59 -22.04 8.06
CA ILE A 213 3.31 -22.15 8.77
C ILE A 213 3.23 -23.39 9.64
N GLU A 214 3.77 -24.51 9.17
CA GLU A 214 3.92 -25.70 10.01
C GLU A 214 4.86 -25.43 11.18
N PHE A 215 5.96 -24.71 10.94
CA PHE A 215 6.86 -24.25 11.98
C PHE A 215 6.18 -23.35 13.02
N LEU A 216 5.36 -22.37 12.61
CA LEU A 216 4.57 -21.55 13.52
C LEU A 216 3.56 -22.37 14.33
N ASN A 217 2.90 -23.33 13.69
CA ASN A 217 1.98 -24.25 14.35
C ASN A 217 2.70 -25.11 15.41
N ASP A 218 3.92 -25.55 15.13
CA ASP A 218 4.78 -26.26 16.09
C ASP A 218 5.18 -25.38 17.27
N LEU A 219 5.34 -24.07 17.07
CA LEU A 219 5.51 -23.06 18.13
C LEU A 219 4.18 -22.72 18.86
N GLY A 220 3.06 -23.28 18.40
CA GLY A 220 1.75 -23.06 18.98
C GLY A 220 1.12 -21.72 18.60
N ILE A 221 1.58 -21.10 17.52
CA ILE A 221 1.06 -19.84 16.96
C ILE A 221 0.22 -20.19 15.73
N PRO A 222 -1.10 -20.43 15.88
CA PRO A 222 -1.93 -20.82 14.76
C PRO A 222 -2.07 -19.63 13.80
N SER A 223 -1.72 -19.87 12.54
CA SER A 223 -1.65 -18.84 11.51
C SER A 223 -2.10 -19.41 10.17
N ASN A 224 -2.76 -18.59 9.37
CA ASN A 224 -2.99 -18.84 7.96
C ASN A 224 -1.91 -18.15 7.13
N SER A 225 -1.71 -18.62 5.91
CA SER A 225 -0.85 -17.90 4.97
C SER A 225 -1.36 -17.93 3.55
N HIS A 226 -0.84 -16.97 2.80
CA HIS A 226 -1.03 -16.90 1.38
C HIS A 226 0.31 -16.54 0.73
N ILE A 227 0.65 -17.22 -0.38
CA ILE A 227 1.81 -16.86 -1.19
C ILE A 227 1.33 -16.59 -2.61
N THR A 228 1.74 -15.45 -3.14
CA THR A 228 1.55 -15.08 -4.55
C THR A 228 2.91 -14.91 -5.21
N ASN A 229 3.08 -15.47 -6.41
CA ASN A 229 4.26 -15.27 -7.23
C ASN A 229 3.90 -14.43 -8.47
N LYS A 230 4.71 -13.42 -8.80
CA LYS A 230 4.57 -12.60 -10.01
C LYS A 230 5.94 -12.31 -10.60
N GLY A 231 6.31 -13.05 -11.65
CA GLY A 231 7.66 -12.98 -12.21
C GLY A 231 8.69 -13.46 -11.17
N ASP A 232 9.74 -12.68 -10.95
CA ASP A 232 10.78 -12.96 -9.95
C ASP A 232 10.35 -12.63 -8.51
N ASP A 233 9.22 -11.92 -8.34
CA ASP A 233 8.75 -11.49 -7.04
C ASP A 233 7.82 -12.54 -6.40
N THR A 234 8.04 -12.77 -5.11
CA THR A 234 7.26 -13.65 -4.25
C THR A 234 6.77 -12.85 -3.05
N LEU A 235 5.45 -12.74 -2.92
CA LEU A 235 4.80 -12.11 -1.78
C LEU A 235 4.30 -13.19 -0.83
N PHE A 236 4.78 -13.16 0.42
CA PHE A 236 4.35 -14.07 1.47
C PHE A 236 3.59 -13.33 2.56
N CYS A 237 2.32 -13.69 2.73
CA CYS A 237 1.41 -13.09 3.71
C CYS A 237 1.07 -14.10 4.80
N ILE A 238 1.12 -13.68 6.06
CA ILE A 238 0.83 -14.49 7.25
C ILE A 238 -0.20 -13.77 8.11
N GLU A 239 -1.31 -14.44 8.38
CA GLU A 239 -2.43 -13.91 9.17
C GLU A 239 -2.60 -14.76 10.44
N PRO A 240 -2.43 -14.21 11.66
CA PRO A 240 -2.68 -14.96 12.89
C PRO A 240 -4.17 -15.33 12.99
N THR A 241 -4.48 -16.55 13.42
CA THR A 241 -5.89 -16.96 13.62
C THR A 241 -6.45 -16.54 14.98
N ASP A 242 -5.59 -16.22 15.95
CA ASP A 242 -5.97 -15.79 17.29
C ASP A 242 -5.40 -14.40 17.60
N LYS A 243 -6.24 -13.54 18.20
CA LYS A 243 -5.88 -12.19 18.67
C LYS A 243 -4.83 -12.19 19.78
N GLN A 244 -4.63 -13.30 20.49
CA GLN A 244 -3.55 -13.40 21.49
C GLN A 244 -2.16 -13.52 20.87
N SER A 245 -2.06 -13.88 19.58
CA SER A 245 -0.77 -14.01 18.88
C SER A 245 -0.26 -12.64 18.46
N SER A 246 0.88 -12.21 19.01
CA SER A 246 1.49 -10.94 18.62
C SER A 246 2.11 -11.05 17.22
N LEU A 247 1.77 -10.11 16.33
CA LEU A 247 2.44 -9.97 15.03
C LEU A 247 3.96 -9.83 15.18
N ARG A 248 4.44 -9.21 16.27
CA ARG A 248 5.87 -9.11 16.48
C ARG A 248 6.52 -10.47 16.73
N ALA A 249 5.85 -11.38 17.42
CA ALA A 249 6.36 -12.73 17.66
C ALA A 249 6.49 -13.54 16.36
N ILE A 250 5.50 -13.40 15.45
CA ILE A 250 5.57 -14.04 14.13
C ILE A 250 6.69 -13.40 13.28
N ALA A 251 6.87 -12.08 13.37
CA ALA A 251 7.92 -11.36 12.66
C ALA A 251 9.31 -11.82 13.11
N ASP A 252 9.53 -11.89 14.42
CA ASP A 252 10.79 -12.37 15.00
C ASP A 252 11.04 -13.84 14.63
N ALA A 253 9.99 -14.68 14.64
CA ALA A 253 10.08 -16.08 14.20
C ALA A 253 10.43 -16.20 12.71
N LEU A 254 9.88 -15.34 11.85
CA LEU A 254 10.18 -15.29 10.43
C LEU A 254 11.63 -14.89 10.19
N ALA A 255 12.10 -13.84 10.87
CA ALA A 255 13.49 -13.41 10.76
C ALA A 255 14.47 -14.53 11.16
N LEU A 256 14.16 -15.26 12.23
CA LEU A 256 14.95 -16.40 12.64
C LEU A 256 14.92 -17.51 11.58
N TYR A 257 13.72 -17.87 11.13
CA TYR A 257 13.51 -18.95 10.15
C TYR A 257 14.29 -18.71 8.86
N LEU A 258 14.27 -17.48 8.33
CA LEU A 258 15.01 -17.11 7.11
C LEU A 258 16.53 -17.26 7.25
N ASN A 259 17.08 -17.17 8.46
CA ASN A 259 18.52 -17.35 8.73
C ASN A 259 18.93 -18.82 8.95
N LEU A 260 17.98 -19.74 9.13
CA LEU A 260 18.28 -21.14 9.44
C LEU A 260 19.09 -21.87 8.36
N PRO A 261 18.86 -21.65 7.04
CA PRO A 261 19.69 -22.29 6.02
C PRO A 261 21.17 -21.93 6.12
N GLU A 262 21.49 -20.72 6.58
CA GLU A 262 22.88 -20.28 6.75
C GLU A 262 23.51 -20.76 8.06
N THR A 263 22.71 -21.35 8.96
CA THR A 263 23.12 -21.78 10.29
C THR A 263 23.24 -23.31 10.36
N ASN A 264 24.18 -23.82 11.16
CA ASN A 264 24.33 -25.25 11.41
C ASN A 264 23.63 -25.67 12.71
N ILE A 265 22.36 -26.08 12.60
CA ILE A 265 21.47 -26.34 13.75
C ILE A 265 21.94 -27.53 14.59
N SER A 266 22.51 -28.56 13.95
CA SER A 266 22.91 -29.82 14.61
C SER A 266 24.04 -29.67 15.62
N GLN A 267 24.77 -28.54 15.62
CA GLN A 267 25.81 -28.25 16.62
C GLN A 267 25.25 -27.72 17.94
N HIS A 268 23.94 -27.48 18.03
CA HIS A 268 23.32 -26.75 19.12
C HIS A 268 22.24 -27.52 19.88
N ILE A 269 22.05 -28.79 19.52
CA ILE A 269 21.09 -29.70 20.18
C ILE A 269 21.76 -30.25 21.44
N THR A 270 21.14 -30.04 22.59
CA THR A 270 21.61 -30.56 23.89
C THR A 270 21.14 -32.00 24.10
N ASP A 271 21.97 -32.84 24.71
CA ASP A 271 21.54 -34.14 25.22
C ASP A 271 20.44 -33.93 26.28
N ASN A 272 19.27 -34.58 26.11
CA ASN A 272 18.02 -34.48 26.92
C ASN A 272 16.86 -33.63 26.35
N ILE A 273 16.58 -33.73 25.04
CA ILE A 273 15.34 -33.22 24.45
C ILE A 273 14.27 -34.33 24.46
N ASP A 274 13.00 -33.98 24.60
CA ASP A 274 11.92 -34.97 24.51
C ASP A 274 11.73 -35.49 23.05
N PRO A 275 11.26 -36.73 22.86
CA PRO A 275 11.18 -37.33 21.52
C PRO A 275 10.30 -36.57 20.50
N LEU A 276 9.30 -35.81 20.95
CA LEU A 276 8.43 -35.06 20.04
C LEU A 276 9.13 -33.78 19.55
N THR A 277 9.86 -33.10 20.43
CA THR A 277 10.71 -31.97 20.06
C THR A 277 11.85 -32.41 19.14
N GLU A 278 12.46 -33.57 19.40
CA GLU A 278 13.47 -34.18 18.51
C GLU A 278 12.90 -34.40 17.09
N LEU A 279 11.71 -34.99 16.98
CA LEU A 279 11.04 -35.18 15.68
C LEU A 279 10.79 -33.87 14.93
N ARG A 280 10.38 -32.80 15.62
CA ARG A 280 10.14 -31.48 15.01
C ARG A 280 11.43 -30.85 14.49
N ILE A 281 12.51 -30.96 15.27
CA ILE A 281 13.84 -30.49 14.87
C ILE A 281 14.32 -31.26 13.62
N GLU A 282 14.14 -32.58 13.60
CA GLU A 282 14.51 -33.40 12.44
C GLU A 282 13.70 -33.06 11.19
N LYS A 283 12.39 -32.78 11.32
CA LYS A 283 11.58 -32.28 10.19
C LYS A 283 12.11 -30.95 9.65
N LEU A 284 12.41 -30.01 10.54
CA LEU A 284 12.99 -28.72 10.16
C LEU A 284 14.35 -28.88 9.47
N ASN A 285 15.22 -29.74 9.99
CA ASN A 285 16.51 -30.08 9.39
C ASN A 285 16.35 -30.68 7.99
N SER A 286 15.36 -31.56 7.82
CA SER A 286 15.02 -32.15 6.52
C SER A 286 14.60 -31.08 5.50
N GLU A 287 13.71 -30.16 5.86
CA GLU A 287 13.28 -29.09 4.95
C GLU A 287 14.41 -28.12 4.59
N ILE A 288 15.30 -27.80 5.54
CA ILE A 288 16.50 -27.01 5.28
C ILE A 288 17.46 -27.75 4.32
N SER A 289 17.68 -29.04 4.57
CA SER A 289 18.57 -29.86 3.72
C SER A 289 18.03 -30.00 2.30
N LYS A 290 16.71 -30.10 2.17
CA LYS A 290 16.00 -30.15 0.89
C LYS A 290 16.13 -28.83 0.13
N LEU A 291 15.93 -27.68 0.80
CA LEU A 291 16.17 -26.36 0.21
C LEU A 291 17.61 -26.23 -0.32
N LYS A 292 18.61 -26.57 0.50
CA LYS A 292 20.03 -26.51 0.12
C LYS A 292 20.33 -27.40 -1.09
N SER A 293 19.78 -28.61 -1.10
CA SER A 293 19.97 -29.55 -2.20
C SER A 293 19.38 -29.02 -3.51
N ASP A 294 18.17 -28.46 -3.46
CA ASP A 294 17.51 -27.89 -4.63
C ASP A 294 18.26 -26.65 -5.15
N ILE A 295 18.73 -25.76 -4.28
CA ILE A 295 19.55 -24.60 -4.67
C ILE A 295 20.84 -25.06 -5.36
N ASN A 296 21.58 -25.99 -4.74
CA ASN A 296 22.84 -26.50 -5.29
C ASN A 296 22.65 -27.19 -6.64
N LEU A 297 21.58 -27.97 -6.81
CA LEU A 297 21.25 -28.63 -8.06
C LEU A 297 20.96 -27.60 -9.17
N ASN A 298 20.14 -26.59 -8.88
CA ASN A 298 19.81 -25.55 -9.85
C ASN A 298 21.05 -24.74 -10.26
N GLN A 299 21.93 -24.42 -9.32
CA GLN A 299 23.22 -23.79 -9.63
C GLN A 299 24.11 -24.67 -10.51
N ALA A 300 24.13 -25.99 -10.28
CA ALA A 300 24.89 -26.92 -11.12
C ALA A 300 24.32 -27.00 -12.55
N ILE A 301 23.00 -26.96 -12.71
CA ILE A 301 22.32 -26.93 -14.02
C ILE A 301 22.68 -25.65 -14.78
N ILE A 302 22.65 -24.49 -14.12
CA ILE A 302 23.04 -23.21 -14.74
C ILE A 302 24.49 -23.25 -15.22
N LYS A 303 25.41 -23.73 -14.37
CA LYS A 303 26.83 -23.89 -14.75
C LYS A 303 27.00 -24.81 -15.95
N LEU A 304 26.24 -25.91 -16.01
CA LEU A 304 26.27 -26.83 -17.15
C LEU A 304 25.77 -26.15 -18.44
N GLN A 305 24.68 -25.39 -18.38
CA GLN A 305 24.14 -24.65 -19.52
C GLN A 305 25.12 -23.57 -20.01
N GLN A 306 25.76 -22.84 -19.10
CA GLN A 306 26.80 -21.85 -19.44
C GLN A 306 27.97 -22.51 -20.15
N HIS A 307 28.47 -23.64 -19.62
CA HIS A 307 29.52 -24.41 -20.28
C HIS A 307 29.12 -24.84 -21.71
N GLN A 308 27.87 -25.25 -21.91
CA GLN A 308 27.36 -25.62 -23.25
C GLN A 308 27.33 -24.43 -24.21
N LEU A 309 26.93 -23.25 -23.74
CA LEU A 309 26.88 -22.02 -24.54
C LEU A 309 28.29 -21.51 -24.89
N ASP A 310 29.22 -21.57 -23.95
CA ASP A 310 30.62 -21.16 -24.16
C ASP A 310 31.33 -22.08 -25.17
N THR A 311 31.01 -23.38 -25.18
CA THR A 311 31.52 -24.31 -26.20
C THR A 311 30.98 -24.08 -27.62
N GLN A 312 29.93 -23.26 -27.79
CA GLN A 312 29.32 -22.95 -29.09
C GLN A 312 29.81 -21.63 -29.73
N ASN A 313 30.90 -21.01 -29.24
CA ASN A 313 31.50 -19.77 -29.79
C ASN A 313 30.49 -18.61 -29.94
N THR A 314 29.56 -18.46 -29.00
CA THR A 314 28.70 -17.27 -28.95
C THR A 314 29.32 -16.26 -27.99
N PRO A 315 29.53 -14.97 -28.35
CA PRO A 315 30.06 -13.99 -27.42
C PRO A 315 29.06 -13.80 -26.28
N SER A 316 29.46 -14.18 -25.08
CA SER A 316 28.65 -14.04 -23.87
C SER A 316 28.48 -12.55 -23.57
N ILE A 317 27.26 -12.04 -23.76
CA ILE A 317 26.86 -10.77 -23.15
C ILE A 317 26.90 -11.01 -21.64
N THR A 318 27.90 -10.43 -20.99
CA THR A 318 27.94 -10.29 -19.53
C THR A 318 26.75 -9.42 -19.13
N SER A 319 25.61 -10.06 -18.91
CA SER A 319 24.45 -9.43 -18.29
C SER A 319 24.88 -9.00 -16.89
N SER A 320 24.93 -7.70 -16.67
CA SER A 320 24.95 -7.09 -15.35
C SER A 320 23.76 -7.65 -14.55
N THR A 321 24.02 -8.64 -13.71
CA THR A 321 22.99 -9.24 -12.85
C THR A 321 22.64 -8.22 -11.78
N ASN A 322 21.47 -7.59 -11.91
CA ASN A 322 20.74 -7.12 -10.73
C ASN A 322 20.72 -8.30 -9.74
N HIS A 323 21.26 -8.11 -8.53
CA HIS A 323 21.34 -9.17 -7.52
C HIS A 323 19.93 -9.65 -7.13
N LYS A 324 19.47 -10.73 -7.76
CA LYS A 324 18.32 -11.52 -7.33
C LYS A 324 18.79 -12.49 -6.25
N GLY A 325 17.91 -12.80 -5.29
CA GLY A 325 18.28 -13.65 -4.15
C GLY A 325 18.35 -15.12 -4.53
N THR A 326 19.46 -15.78 -4.20
CA THR A 326 19.62 -17.24 -4.34
C THR A 326 19.11 -18.02 -3.14
N THR A 327 18.85 -17.34 -2.02
CA THR A 327 18.32 -17.90 -0.78
C THR A 327 17.12 -17.09 -0.28
N PRO A 328 16.28 -17.63 0.63
CA PRO A 328 15.21 -16.86 1.27
C PRO A 328 15.70 -15.59 1.98
N LEU A 329 16.88 -15.63 2.58
CA LEU A 329 17.50 -14.49 3.26
C LEU A 329 17.89 -13.40 2.26
N ASP A 330 18.64 -13.76 1.21
CA ASP A 330 19.12 -12.82 0.20
C ASP A 330 17.99 -12.25 -0.66
N GLY A 331 16.90 -13.00 -0.79
CA GLY A 331 15.73 -12.60 -1.56
C GLY A 331 14.87 -11.57 -0.85
N LEU A 332 14.95 -11.45 0.48
CA LEU A 332 14.07 -10.54 1.23
C LEU A 332 14.35 -9.07 0.87
N ARG A 333 13.29 -8.32 0.56
CA ARG A 333 13.35 -6.90 0.20
C ARG A 333 12.74 -6.03 1.28
N THR A 334 11.49 -6.31 1.62
CA THR A 334 10.72 -5.56 2.62
C THR A 334 9.86 -6.49 3.44
N VAL A 335 9.57 -6.08 4.68
CA VAL A 335 8.59 -6.72 5.55
C VAL A 335 7.63 -5.65 6.03
N VAL A 336 6.34 -5.90 5.93
CA VAL A 336 5.31 -5.07 6.54
C VAL A 336 4.70 -5.83 7.70
N ILE A 337 4.74 -5.23 8.88
CA ILE A 337 4.15 -5.75 10.10
C ILE A 337 3.00 -4.82 10.45
N ASP A 338 1.77 -5.31 10.35
CA ASP A 338 0.57 -4.48 10.45
C ASP A 338 0.62 -3.32 9.43
N ASN A 339 0.90 -2.08 9.86
CA ASN A 339 0.99 -0.94 8.95
C ASN A 339 2.41 -0.37 8.83
N ASN A 340 3.39 -0.98 9.49
CA ASN A 340 4.76 -0.49 9.52
C ASN A 340 5.60 -1.27 8.51
N THR A 341 6.16 -0.55 7.55
CA THR A 341 7.09 -1.12 6.57
C THR A 341 8.52 -1.02 7.11
N GLU A 342 9.22 -2.14 7.15
CA GLU A 342 10.63 -2.27 7.49
C GLU A 342 11.37 -2.75 6.23
N SER A 343 12.48 -2.10 5.86
CA SER A 343 13.40 -2.67 4.88
C SER A 343 14.05 -3.95 5.41
N SER A 344 14.55 -4.83 4.53
CA SER A 344 15.28 -6.04 4.95
C SER A 344 16.36 -5.76 6.01
N GLN A 345 17.14 -4.69 5.82
CA GLN A 345 18.17 -4.28 6.78
C GLN A 345 17.57 -3.83 8.13
N GLU A 346 16.50 -3.03 8.13
CA GLU A 346 15.82 -2.59 9.36
C GLU A 346 15.14 -3.74 10.09
N PHE A 347 14.55 -4.67 9.34
CA PHE A 347 13.91 -5.86 9.88
C PHE A 347 14.91 -6.72 10.65
N PHE A 348 16.06 -7.04 10.04
CA PHE A 348 17.12 -7.78 10.73
C PHE A 348 17.81 -6.96 11.82
N GLN A 349 18.01 -5.65 11.65
CA GLN A 349 18.57 -4.79 12.70
C GLN A 349 17.62 -4.61 13.88
N GLY A 350 16.30 -4.61 13.67
CA GLY A 350 15.29 -4.59 14.71
C GLY A 350 15.36 -5.86 15.56
N VAL A 351 15.54 -7.01 14.92
CA VAL A 351 15.77 -8.30 15.57
C VAL A 351 17.12 -8.33 16.32
N ILE A 352 18.17 -7.74 15.75
CA ILE A 352 19.50 -7.61 16.41
C ILE A 352 19.48 -6.60 17.57
N LYS A 353 18.75 -5.47 17.46
CA LYS A 353 18.54 -4.48 18.53
C LYS A 353 17.61 -5.00 19.65
N LEU A 354 16.69 -5.89 19.33
CA LEU A 354 15.98 -6.74 20.29
C LEU A 354 16.89 -7.79 20.97
N GLY A 355 18.21 -7.73 20.74
CA GLY A 355 19.28 -8.23 21.60
C GLY A 355 19.28 -7.71 23.05
N SER A 356 18.16 -7.17 23.53
CA SER A 356 17.84 -6.97 24.94
C SER A 356 16.38 -7.29 25.21
N PHE A 357 16.02 -8.57 25.21
CA PHE A 357 14.87 -9.06 25.96
C PHE A 357 15.14 -8.87 27.47
N LYS A 358 14.89 -7.66 28.00
CA LYS A 358 14.83 -7.42 29.44
C LYS A 358 13.44 -7.72 29.98
N LYS A 359 13.13 -9.01 30.06
CA LYS A 359 12.41 -9.63 31.18
C LYS A 359 12.73 -11.13 31.15
N ALA A 360 13.56 -11.57 32.09
CA ALA A 360 13.93 -12.97 32.37
C ALA A 360 15.10 -13.63 31.58
N GLY A 361 16.24 -12.94 31.41
CA GLY A 361 17.56 -13.59 31.40
C GLY A 361 17.89 -14.54 30.23
N ILE A 362 18.01 -14.00 29.01
CA ILE A 362 18.50 -14.75 27.85
C ILE A 362 19.53 -13.90 27.07
N GLU A 363 20.82 -14.21 27.22
CA GLU A 363 21.82 -14.12 26.15
C GLU A 363 21.52 -15.21 25.12
N PHE A 364 21.83 -15.03 23.82
CA PHE A 364 21.52 -15.97 22.72
C PHE A 364 21.59 -17.42 23.17
N ASN A 365 20.43 -17.99 23.50
CA ASN A 365 20.34 -19.28 24.12
C ASN A 365 19.60 -20.17 23.14
N TRP A 366 20.30 -21.13 22.56
CA TRP A 366 19.66 -22.24 21.87
C TRP A 366 18.68 -22.98 22.80
N ASN A 367 18.89 -22.94 24.12
CA ASN A 367 17.88 -23.38 25.08
C ASN A 367 16.61 -22.53 25.04
N ALA A 368 16.55 -21.34 24.45
CA ALA A 368 15.33 -20.54 24.30
C ALA A 368 14.46 -21.05 23.14
N LEU A 369 15.06 -21.45 22.00
CA LEU A 369 14.35 -22.11 20.91
C LEU A 369 13.89 -23.50 21.36
N VAL A 370 14.78 -24.27 22.01
CA VAL A 370 14.41 -25.55 22.64
C VAL A 370 13.33 -25.32 23.69
N LYS A 371 13.43 -24.34 24.60
CA LYS A 371 12.39 -23.99 25.60
C LYS A 371 11.09 -23.51 24.98
N LEU A 372 11.09 -22.79 23.87
CA LEU A 372 9.87 -22.39 23.15
C LEU A 372 9.14 -23.62 22.60
N VAL A 373 9.89 -24.63 22.16
CA VAL A 373 9.32 -25.90 21.70
C VAL A 373 8.98 -26.86 22.86
N THR A 374 9.69 -26.81 24.00
CA THR A 374 9.46 -27.68 25.19
C THR A 374 8.49 -27.13 26.24
N ASN A 375 8.28 -25.81 26.40
CA ASN A 375 7.54 -25.22 27.53
C ASN A 375 6.01 -25.44 27.51
N ARG A 376 5.45 -26.24 26.60
CA ARG A 376 3.99 -26.50 26.56
C ARG A 376 3.52 -27.73 27.34
N TYR A 377 4.40 -28.42 28.08
CA TYR A 377 4.03 -29.56 28.92
C TYR A 377 4.22 -29.32 30.43
N LYS A 378 3.91 -28.10 30.91
CA LYS A 378 3.64 -27.85 32.32
C LYS A 378 2.27 -27.22 32.52
#